data_AF-Q6GZM3-F1
#
_entry.id   AF-Q6GZM3-F1
#
_cell.length_a   1.000
_cell.length_b   1.000
_cell.length_c   1.000
_cell.angle_alpha   90.00
_cell.angle_beta   90.00
_cell.angle_gamma   90.00
#
_symmetry.space_group_name_H-M   'P 1'
#
loop_
_entity.id
_entity.type
_entity.pdbx_description
1 polymer ?
#
loop_
_entity_poly.entity_id
_entity_poly.type
_entity_poly.pdbx_seq_one_letter_code
_entity_poly.pdbx_strand_id
1 'polypeptide(L)'
;WNSTFFGPTKIAESLRAIAALFDETIQANAEKVIAKYQGEMDAVIAEYKPRLEGKTAMLYVGGLRPRHTIGAYNDLGVEIVGTGYEFAHQDDYDRTSAELPEGAVIYDDVNEYEMEEFVNAFKPDLVGSGIKEKYVFQKAGVPFRQMHSWD
;
A
#
# COMPACT_ATOMS: atom_id res chain seq x y z
N TRP A 1 -8.41 -15.92 0.01
CA TRP A 1 -7.23 -15.91 0.90
C TRP A 1 -6.50 -14.61 0.64
N ASN A 2 -6.38 -13.70 1.62
CA ASN A 2 -5.85 -12.34 1.42
C ASN A 2 -4.50 -12.18 2.15
N SER A 3 -3.51 -13.00 1.78
CA SER A 3 -2.18 -12.93 2.39
C SER A 3 -1.30 -11.92 1.63
N THR A 4 -0.60 -11.05 2.36
CA THR A 4 0.30 -10.04 1.81
C THR A 4 1.46 -9.76 2.76
N PHE A 5 2.66 -9.54 2.22
CA PHE A 5 3.88 -9.27 2.99
C PHE A 5 4.35 -7.81 2.86
N PHE A 6 3.40 -6.88 2.82
CA PHE A 6 3.68 -5.44 2.85
C PHE A 6 3.24 -4.86 4.19
N GLY A 7 4.21 -4.35 4.96
CA GLY A 7 3.97 -3.76 6.28
C GLY A 7 3.92 -4.81 7.40
N PRO A 8 4.44 -4.51 8.60
CA PRO A 8 4.49 -5.45 9.71
C PRO A 8 3.12 -6.00 10.12
N THR A 9 2.07 -5.18 10.07
CA THR A 9 0.71 -5.61 10.46
C THR A 9 0.22 -6.74 9.57
N LYS A 10 0.22 -6.52 8.26
CA LYS A 10 -0.27 -7.54 7.30
C LYS A 10 0.67 -8.74 7.19
N ILE A 11 1.99 -8.56 7.41
CA ILE A 11 2.94 -9.67 7.49
C ILE A 11 2.58 -10.60 8.66
N ALA A 12 2.36 -10.06 9.87
CA ALA A 12 2.00 -10.85 11.03
C ALA A 12 0.66 -11.59 10.86
N GLU A 13 -0.36 -10.90 10.32
CA GLU A 13 -1.65 -11.51 9.97
C GLU A 13 -1.48 -12.67 8.98
N SER A 14 -0.69 -12.45 7.92
CA SER A 14 -0.45 -13.45 6.88
C SER A 14 0.33 -14.65 7.41
N LEU A 15 1.34 -14.44 8.25
CA LEU A 15 2.09 -15.52 8.90
C LEU A 15 1.17 -16.38 9.77
N ARG A 16 0.30 -15.76 10.57
CA ARG A 16 -0.69 -16.46 11.40
C ARG A 16 -1.68 -17.24 10.54
N ALA A 17 -2.23 -16.60 9.50
CA ALA A 17 -3.19 -17.24 8.60
C ALA A 17 -2.59 -18.44 7.85
N ILE A 18 -1.32 -18.35 7.43
CA ILE A 18 -0.60 -19.46 6.81
C ILE A 18 -0.34 -20.55 7.84
N ALA A 19 0.17 -20.20 9.03
CA ALA A 19 0.53 -21.18 10.05
C ALA A 19 -0.69 -21.96 10.59
N ALA A 20 -1.88 -21.33 10.62
CA ALA A 20 -3.14 -21.97 11.01
C ALA A 20 -3.56 -23.13 10.08
N LEU A 21 -2.97 -23.25 8.89
CA LEU A 21 -3.20 -24.38 7.98
C LEU A 21 -2.35 -25.61 8.32
N PHE A 22 -1.48 -25.51 9.34
CA PHE A 22 -0.53 -26.54 9.75
C PHE A 22 -0.68 -26.85 11.26
N ASP A 23 0.20 -27.72 11.76
CA ASP A 23 0.21 -28.17 13.15
C ASP A 23 0.68 -27.08 14.15
N GLU A 24 0.57 -27.42 15.43
CA GLU A 24 0.98 -26.56 16.54
C GLU A 24 2.47 -26.16 16.49
N THR A 25 3.32 -26.98 15.86
CA THR A 25 4.76 -26.66 15.70
C THR A 25 4.93 -25.46 14.79
N ILE A 26 4.22 -25.44 13.66
CA ILE A 26 4.29 -24.32 12.70
C ILE A 26 3.64 -23.06 13.30
N GLN A 27 2.50 -23.20 13.98
CA GLN A 27 1.84 -22.09 14.67
C GLN A 27 2.74 -21.46 15.73
N ALA A 28 3.38 -22.27 16.59
CA ALA A 28 4.32 -21.77 17.59
C ALA A 28 5.55 -21.10 16.94
N ASN A 29 6.03 -21.62 15.81
CA ASN A 29 7.17 -21.01 15.11
C ASN A 29 6.80 -19.69 14.43
N ALA A 30 5.57 -19.52 13.94
CA ALA A 30 5.10 -18.24 13.42
C ALA A 30 5.15 -17.14 14.48
N GLU A 31 4.64 -17.41 15.69
CA GLU A 31 4.71 -16.44 16.79
C GLU A 31 6.15 -16.14 17.23
N LYS A 32 7.07 -17.12 17.21
CA LYS A 32 8.49 -16.86 17.47
C LYS A 32 9.10 -15.91 16.44
N VAL A 33 8.75 -16.06 15.17
CA VAL A 33 9.24 -15.17 14.10
C VAL A 33 8.65 -13.77 14.23
N ILE A 34 7.35 -13.66 14.51
CA ILE A 34 6.69 -12.36 14.74
C ILE A 34 7.34 -11.65 15.92
N ALA A 35 7.49 -12.32 17.06
CA ALA A 35 8.12 -11.75 18.24
C ALA A 35 9.59 -11.36 18.01
N LYS A 36 10.33 -12.13 17.20
CA LYS A 36 11.73 -11.83 16.86
C LYS A 36 11.86 -10.48 16.14
N TYR A 37 10.99 -10.19 15.18
CA TYR A 37 11.10 -8.99 14.33
C TYR A 37 10.26 -7.80 14.81
N GLN A 38 9.39 -7.98 15.81
CA GLN A 38 8.52 -6.92 16.32
C GLN A 38 9.32 -5.67 16.73
N GLY A 39 10.38 -5.84 17.51
CA GLY A 39 11.21 -4.71 17.96
C GLY A 39 11.91 -3.96 16.83
N GLU A 40 12.33 -4.66 15.77
CA GLU A 40 12.94 -4.03 14.59
C GLU A 40 11.91 -3.18 13.82
N MET A 41 10.69 -3.70 13.64
CA MET A 41 9.63 -2.99 12.92
C MET A 41 9.05 -1.83 13.75
N ASP A 42 8.92 -2.00 15.07
CA ASP A 42 8.50 -0.94 15.98
C ASP A 42 9.48 0.24 15.95
N ALA A 43 10.79 -0.04 15.87
CA ALA A 43 11.80 1.01 15.74
C ALA A 43 11.66 1.79 14.42
N VAL A 44 11.39 1.11 13.31
CA VAL A 44 11.12 1.76 12.00
C VAL A 44 9.86 2.62 12.09
N ILE A 45 8.76 2.09 12.62
CA ILE A 45 7.51 2.85 12.79
C ILE A 45 7.76 4.07 13.69
N ALA A 46 8.42 3.90 14.82
CA ALA A 46 8.70 4.99 15.77
C ALA A 46 9.55 6.09 15.14
N GLU A 47 10.47 5.75 14.24
CA GLU A 47 11.29 6.75 13.53
C GLU A 47 10.51 7.49 12.44
N TYR A 48 9.75 6.78 11.61
CA TYR A 48 9.21 7.32 10.36
C TYR A 48 7.75 7.78 10.46
N LYS A 49 6.91 7.12 11.27
CA LYS A 49 5.50 7.48 11.41
C LYS A 49 5.30 8.94 11.84
N PRO A 50 6.02 9.52 12.83
CA PRO A 50 5.86 10.93 13.18
C PRO A 50 6.18 11.93 12.06
N ARG A 51 6.92 11.50 11.01
CA ARG A 51 7.24 12.33 9.85
C ARG A 51 6.18 12.25 8.74
N LEU A 52 5.36 11.21 8.78
CA LEU A 52 4.42 10.83 7.73
C LEU A 52 2.95 10.83 8.21
N GLU A 53 2.72 10.93 9.51
CA GLU A 53 1.39 10.92 10.10
C GLU A 53 0.49 11.99 9.46
N GLY A 54 -0.70 11.57 9.03
CA GLY A 54 -1.71 12.44 8.41
C GLY A 54 -1.39 12.83 6.97
N LYS A 55 -0.35 12.25 6.36
CA LYS A 55 -0.07 12.40 4.93
C LYS A 55 -1.00 11.56 4.09
N THR A 56 -1.20 11.98 2.86
CA THR A 56 -2.07 11.31 1.88
C THR A 56 -1.27 10.81 0.69
N ALA A 57 -1.65 9.68 0.11
CA ALA A 57 -1.04 9.16 -1.10
C ALA A 57 -2.07 8.66 -2.11
N MET A 58 -1.69 8.75 -3.40
CA MET A 58 -2.41 8.15 -4.52
C MET A 58 -1.56 7.10 -5.23
N LEU A 59 -2.16 5.96 -5.59
CA LEU A 59 -1.45 4.82 -6.17
C LEU A 59 -2.00 4.44 -7.55
N TYR A 60 -1.13 4.20 -8.53
CA TYR A 60 -1.52 3.63 -9.82
C TYR A 60 -0.47 2.66 -10.30
N VAL A 61 -0.78 1.37 -10.38
CA VAL A 61 0.18 0.29 -10.65
C VAL A 61 -0.53 -0.81 -11.47
N GLY A 62 0.13 -1.94 -11.76
CA GLY A 62 -0.52 -3.13 -12.32
C GLY A 62 -1.48 -3.82 -11.34
N GLY A 63 -1.85 -5.08 -11.59
CA GLY A 63 -2.98 -5.79 -10.94
C GLY A 63 -2.94 -6.17 -9.44
N LEU A 64 -1.97 -5.74 -8.62
CA LEU A 64 -1.82 -6.25 -7.23
C LEU A 64 -1.48 -5.20 -6.17
N ARG A 65 -0.37 -4.51 -6.36
CA ARG A 65 0.20 -3.55 -5.39
C ARG A 65 -0.73 -2.40 -4.99
N PRO A 66 -1.68 -1.92 -5.83
CA PRO A 66 -2.58 -0.83 -5.45
C PRO A 66 -3.42 -1.10 -4.19
N ARG A 67 -3.84 -2.36 -3.93
CA ARG A 67 -4.40 -2.76 -2.62
C ARG A 67 -3.36 -3.32 -1.65
N HIS A 68 -2.42 -4.13 -2.16
CA HIS A 68 -1.55 -4.92 -1.29
C HIS A 68 -0.60 -4.07 -0.44
N THR A 69 -0.32 -2.84 -0.86
CA THR A 69 0.58 -1.92 -0.16
C THR A 69 -0.12 -0.97 0.82
N ILE A 70 -1.46 -0.89 0.81
CA ILE A 70 -2.24 0.03 1.66
C ILE A 70 -1.88 -0.14 3.14
N GLY A 71 -1.80 -1.38 3.62
CA GLY A 71 -1.45 -1.67 5.02
C GLY A 71 -0.08 -1.11 5.44
N ALA A 72 0.91 -1.14 4.54
CA ALA A 72 2.24 -0.59 4.82
C ALA A 72 2.25 0.94 4.92
N TYR A 73 1.40 1.62 4.14
CA TYR A 73 1.19 3.06 4.27
C TYR A 73 0.48 3.40 5.58
N ASN A 74 -0.58 2.65 5.92
CA ASN A 74 -1.33 2.85 7.17
C ASN A 74 -0.46 2.63 8.42
N ASP A 75 0.44 1.64 8.39
CA ASP A 75 1.40 1.40 9.48
C ASP A 75 2.28 2.64 9.77
N LEU A 76 2.53 3.47 8.75
CA LEU A 76 3.27 4.74 8.83
C LEU A 76 2.38 5.98 8.97
N GLY A 77 1.06 5.81 9.13
CA GLY A 77 0.12 6.93 9.28
C GLY A 77 -0.19 7.68 7.97
N VAL A 78 0.09 7.07 6.82
CA VAL A 78 -0.23 7.62 5.50
C VAL A 78 -1.55 7.02 5.01
N GLU A 79 -2.52 7.87 4.67
CA GLU A 79 -3.82 7.48 4.14
C GLU A 79 -3.80 7.36 2.62
N ILE A 80 -4.35 6.27 2.08
CA ILE A 80 -4.54 6.10 0.64
C ILE A 80 -5.88 6.69 0.23
N VAL A 81 -5.84 7.88 -0.38
CA VAL A 81 -7.04 8.64 -0.81
C VAL A 81 -7.46 8.31 -2.25
N GLY A 82 -6.59 7.64 -3.01
CA GLY A 82 -6.89 7.16 -4.35
C GLY A 82 -6.01 5.99 -4.73
N THR A 83 -6.57 4.98 -5.39
CA THR A 83 -5.79 3.82 -5.85
C THR A 83 -6.37 3.27 -7.15
N GLY A 84 -5.56 2.63 -7.97
CA GLY A 84 -6.06 2.05 -9.21
C GLY A 84 -5.08 1.17 -9.93
N TYR A 85 -5.60 0.53 -10.97
CA TYR A 85 -4.94 -0.59 -11.62
C TYR A 85 -4.87 -0.40 -13.15
N GLU A 86 -3.77 -0.85 -13.75
CA GLU A 86 -3.63 -0.91 -15.22
C GLU A 86 -4.48 -2.05 -15.84
N PHE A 87 -4.62 -3.18 -15.15
CA PHE A 87 -5.19 -4.40 -15.75
C PHE A 87 -5.82 -5.37 -14.74
N ALA A 88 -6.29 -4.87 -13.60
CA ALA A 88 -6.93 -5.74 -12.60
C ALA A 88 -8.29 -6.25 -13.08
N HIS A 89 -8.81 -7.28 -12.42
CA HIS A 89 -10.14 -7.82 -12.71
C HIS A 89 -11.13 -7.48 -11.58
N GLN A 90 -12.43 -7.70 -11.81
CA GLN A 90 -13.49 -7.37 -10.85
C GLN A 90 -13.23 -7.90 -9.43
N ASP A 91 -12.68 -9.10 -9.30
CA ASP A 91 -12.41 -9.69 -7.98
C ASP A 91 -11.28 -8.97 -7.22
N ASP A 92 -10.38 -8.27 -7.91
CA ASP A 92 -9.40 -7.38 -7.28
C ASP A 92 -10.07 -6.10 -6.78
N TYR A 93 -11.01 -5.52 -7.55
CA TYR A 93 -11.78 -4.34 -7.15
C TYR A 93 -12.64 -4.61 -5.91
N ASP A 94 -13.31 -5.76 -5.88
CA ASP A 94 -14.11 -6.20 -4.73
C ASP A 94 -13.24 -6.26 -3.45
N ARG A 95 -12.02 -6.80 -3.55
CA ARG A 95 -11.06 -6.85 -2.43
C ARG A 95 -10.51 -5.47 -2.06
N THR A 96 -10.36 -4.58 -3.03
CA THR A 96 -9.77 -3.25 -2.83
C THR A 96 -10.71 -2.33 -2.07
N SER A 97 -12.00 -2.34 -2.43
CA SER A 97 -13.00 -1.48 -1.79
C SER A 97 -13.09 -1.69 -0.27
N ALA A 98 -12.83 -2.90 0.21
CA ALA A 98 -12.83 -3.23 1.63
C ALA A 98 -11.61 -2.70 2.42
N GLU A 99 -10.53 -2.29 1.75
CA GLU A 99 -9.29 -1.81 2.39
C GLU A 99 -9.17 -0.28 2.37
N LEU A 100 -10.09 0.43 1.69
CA LEU A 100 -10.02 1.87 1.50
C LEU A 100 -10.96 2.63 2.46
N PRO A 101 -10.60 3.87 2.85
CA PRO A 101 -11.49 4.74 3.61
C PRO A 101 -12.68 5.22 2.75
N GLU A 102 -13.75 5.63 3.42
CA GLU A 102 -14.89 6.27 2.75
C GLU A 102 -14.43 7.55 2.03
N GLY A 103 -14.87 7.72 0.78
CA GLY A 103 -14.50 8.87 -0.05
C GLY A 103 -13.22 8.69 -0.86
N ALA A 104 -12.47 7.58 -0.69
CA ALA A 104 -11.37 7.25 -1.58
C ALA A 104 -11.86 6.94 -3.00
N VAL A 105 -11.07 7.32 -4.00
CA VAL A 105 -11.37 7.06 -5.42
C VAL A 105 -10.66 5.80 -5.91
N ILE A 106 -11.38 4.99 -6.69
CA ILE A 106 -10.80 3.85 -7.41
C ILE A 106 -10.88 4.11 -8.92
N TYR A 107 -9.78 3.93 -9.64
CA TYR A 107 -9.71 4.08 -11.08
C TYR A 107 -9.13 2.82 -11.76
N ASP A 108 -9.65 2.50 -12.95
CA ASP A 108 -9.26 1.37 -13.81
C ASP A 108 -8.74 1.93 -15.13
N ASP A 109 -7.59 1.44 -15.60
CA ASP A 109 -6.93 1.87 -16.84
C ASP A 109 -6.87 3.41 -17.00
N VAL A 110 -6.53 4.11 -15.90
CA VAL A 110 -6.51 5.57 -15.89
C VAL A 110 -5.50 6.10 -16.89
N ASN A 111 -5.94 7.03 -17.74
CA ASN A 111 -5.03 7.69 -18.67
C ASN A 111 -4.31 8.87 -18.00
N GLU A 112 -3.26 9.40 -18.66
CA GLU A 112 -2.43 10.47 -18.13
C GLU A 112 -3.24 11.72 -17.77
N TYR A 113 -4.20 12.11 -18.61
CA TYR A 113 -5.05 13.28 -18.38
C TYR A 113 -5.91 13.11 -17.12
N GLU A 114 -6.58 11.98 -16.97
CA GLU A 114 -7.39 11.68 -15.79
C GLU A 114 -6.55 11.64 -14.52
N MET A 115 -5.36 11.03 -14.57
CA MET A 115 -4.49 10.94 -13.41
C MET A 115 -3.98 12.32 -12.97
N GLU A 116 -3.62 13.19 -13.92
CA GLU A 116 -3.27 14.59 -13.63
C GLU A 116 -4.45 15.35 -12.98
N GLU A 117 -5.66 15.20 -13.50
CA GLU A 117 -6.86 15.84 -12.94
C GLU A 117 -7.18 15.34 -11.52
N PHE A 118 -7.05 14.03 -11.27
CA PHE A 118 -7.23 13.49 -9.92
C PHE A 118 -6.17 14.01 -8.94
N VAL A 119 -4.89 14.02 -9.33
CA VAL A 119 -3.82 14.55 -8.48
C VAL A 119 -4.01 16.05 -8.22
N ASN A 120 -4.47 16.82 -9.21
CA ASN A 120 -4.78 18.24 -9.04
C ASN A 120 -5.96 18.49 -8.09
N ALA A 121 -6.99 17.64 -8.15
CA ALA A 121 -8.18 17.75 -7.31
C ALA A 121 -7.91 17.31 -5.86
N PHE A 122 -7.28 16.16 -5.66
CA PHE A 122 -7.03 15.57 -4.34
C PHE A 122 -5.79 16.13 -3.64
N LYS A 123 -4.81 16.65 -4.41
CA LYS A 123 -3.55 17.21 -3.92
C LYS A 123 -2.84 16.29 -2.92
N PRO A 124 -2.56 15.03 -3.29
CA PRO A 124 -1.89 14.09 -2.39
C PRO A 124 -0.49 14.56 -2.03
N ASP A 125 -0.01 14.18 -0.85
CA ASP A 125 1.38 14.46 -0.43
C ASP A 125 2.40 13.56 -1.16
N LEU A 126 1.97 12.43 -1.72
CA LEU A 126 2.80 11.46 -2.45
C LEU A 126 2.01 10.79 -3.57
N VAL A 127 2.67 10.57 -4.71
CA VAL A 127 2.17 9.68 -5.77
C VAL A 127 3.07 8.46 -5.90
N GLY A 128 2.46 7.27 -5.91
CA GLY A 128 3.14 6.00 -6.12
C GLY A 128 2.70 5.35 -7.43
N SER A 129 3.55 5.34 -8.46
CA SER A 129 3.20 4.76 -9.76
C SER A 129 4.41 4.19 -10.52
N GLY A 130 4.40 4.18 -11.86
CA GLY A 130 5.46 3.67 -12.73
C GLY A 130 6.45 4.73 -13.20
N ILE A 131 7.35 4.30 -14.09
CA ILE A 131 8.40 5.17 -14.64
C ILE A 131 7.84 6.28 -15.55
N LYS A 132 6.73 6.00 -16.24
CA LYS A 132 6.16 6.92 -17.24
C LYS A 132 5.54 8.12 -16.53
N GLU A 133 4.97 7.89 -15.35
CA GLU A 133 4.27 8.87 -14.53
C GLU A 133 5.22 9.70 -13.65
N LYS A 134 6.41 9.16 -13.32
CA LYS A 134 7.37 9.75 -12.36
C LYS A 134 7.70 11.22 -12.61
N TYR A 135 8.14 11.54 -13.83
CA TYR A 135 8.66 12.87 -14.11
C TYR A 135 7.56 13.91 -14.33
N VAL A 136 6.33 13.48 -14.63
CA VAL A 136 5.16 14.35 -14.72
C VAL A 136 4.89 14.96 -13.34
N PHE A 137 4.72 14.11 -12.32
CA PHE A 137 4.38 14.57 -10.96
C PHE A 137 5.54 15.24 -10.23
N GLN A 138 6.79 14.81 -10.47
CA GLN A 138 7.94 15.52 -9.93
C GLN A 138 8.04 16.97 -10.46
N LYS A 139 7.73 17.20 -11.74
CA LYS A 139 7.69 18.57 -12.31
C LYS A 139 6.51 19.38 -11.79
N ALA A 140 5.40 18.73 -11.45
CA ALA A 140 4.26 19.35 -10.77
C ALA A 140 4.53 19.65 -9.28
N GLY A 141 5.70 19.28 -8.74
CA GLY A 141 6.07 19.55 -7.35
C GLY A 141 5.50 18.55 -6.35
N VAL A 142 5.00 17.42 -6.81
CA VAL A 142 4.46 16.34 -5.96
C VAL A 142 5.54 15.26 -5.78
N PRO A 143 5.90 14.91 -4.52
CA PRO A 143 6.78 13.77 -4.26
C PRO A 143 6.30 12.50 -4.96
N PHE A 144 7.24 11.72 -5.50
CA PHE A 144 6.93 10.53 -6.28
C PHE A 144 7.87 9.38 -5.93
N ARG A 145 7.34 8.16 -5.83
CA ARG A 145 8.11 6.91 -5.73
C ARG A 145 7.63 5.89 -6.76
N GLN A 146 8.56 5.24 -7.45
CA GLN A 146 8.19 4.13 -8.33
C GLN A 146 7.77 2.91 -7.50
N MET A 147 6.52 2.49 -7.64
CA MET A 147 5.95 1.34 -6.94
C MET A 147 6.08 0.03 -7.73
N HIS A 148 6.71 0.06 -8.92
CA HIS A 148 7.11 -1.11 -9.70
C HIS A 148 8.57 -1.51 -9.41
N SER A 149 9.48 -0.57 -9.58
CA SER A 149 10.94 -0.76 -9.48
C SER A 149 11.54 -0.35 -8.14
N TRP A 150 10.76 0.28 -7.26
CA TRP A 150 11.18 0.78 -5.94
C TRP A 150 12.21 1.93 -5.99
N ASP A 151 11.95 2.88 -6.90
CA ASP A 151 12.78 3.95 -7.50
C ASP A 151 13.56 3.56 -8.75
#